data_AF-A0A822DPQ6-F1
#
_entry.id   AF-A0A822DPQ6-F1
#
_cell.length_a   1.000
_cell.length_b   1.000
_cell.length_c   1.000
_cell.angle_alpha   90.00
_cell.angle_beta   90.00
_cell.angle_gamma   90.00
#
_symmetry.space_group_name_H-M   'P 1'
#
loop_
_entity.id
_entity.type
_entity.pdbx_description
1 polymer ?
#
loop_
_entity_poly.entity_id
_entity_poly.type
_entity_poly.pdbx_seq_one_letter_code
_entity_poly.pdbx_strand_id
1 'polypeptide(L)'
;MFDFEFGNARYAKSFHVGDQVQLIETAQVVSGKIINIRPIKQKGFYAPLTPSGTIVIDGVLCSNYAIVENHALAHKVMSIYRWWINLVGAPVLSNRLPWVLQVMYNVEKMMGFSNWGTFLTSYV
;
A
#
# COMPACT_ATOMS: atom_id res chain seq x y z
N MET A 1 5.53 -5.31 -7.35
CA MET A 1 4.87 -6.08 -8.44
C MET A 1 5.18 -7.55 -8.22
N PHE A 2 4.30 -8.46 -8.64
CA PHE A 2 4.55 -9.89 -8.50
C PHE A 2 5.35 -10.42 -9.68
N ASP A 3 6.45 -11.09 -9.35
CA ASP A 3 7.29 -11.80 -10.31
C ASP A 3 6.61 -13.09 -10.75
N PHE A 4 6.60 -13.37 -12.05
CA PHE A 4 5.95 -14.57 -12.57
C PHE A 4 6.72 -15.86 -12.24
N GLU A 5 8.05 -15.83 -12.22
CA GLU A 5 8.88 -17.01 -11.98
C GLU A 5 8.88 -17.42 -10.51
N PHE A 6 9.00 -16.43 -9.61
CA PHE A 6 9.12 -16.69 -8.17
C PHE A 6 7.79 -16.60 -7.41
N GLY A 7 6.75 -16.01 -8.01
CA GLY A 7 5.44 -15.82 -7.38
C GLY A 7 5.42 -14.83 -6.21
N ASN A 8 6.53 -14.13 -5.96
CA ASN A 8 6.70 -13.23 -4.83
C ASN A 8 6.65 -11.76 -5.26
N ALA A 9 6.25 -10.89 -4.34
CA ALA A 9 6.30 -9.45 -4.56
C ALA A 9 7.75 -8.95 -4.47
N ARG A 10 8.16 -8.15 -5.46
CA ARG A 10 9.47 -7.49 -5.52
C ARG A 10 9.30 -5.98 -5.70
N TYR A 11 10.29 -5.18 -5.26
CA TYR A 11 10.28 -3.75 -5.53
C TYR A 11 10.33 -3.46 -7.02
N ALA A 12 9.65 -2.39 -7.46
CA ALA A 12 9.69 -1.95 -8.85
C ALA A 12 11.12 -1.70 -9.36
N LYS A 13 12.01 -1.20 -8.49
CA LYS A 13 13.42 -0.91 -8.84
C LYS A 13 14.28 -2.15 -9.15
N SER A 14 13.85 -3.35 -8.73
CA SER A 14 14.63 -4.58 -8.92
C SER A 14 14.32 -5.29 -10.23
N PHE A 15 13.30 -4.83 -10.96
CA PHE A 15 12.92 -5.39 -12.26
C PHE A 15 13.82 -4.86 -13.36
N HIS A 16 14.11 -5.72 -14.34
CA HIS A 16 14.83 -5.39 -15.55
C HIS A 16 13.98 -5.68 -16.78
N VAL A 17 14.35 -5.07 -17.91
CA VAL A 17 13.75 -5.42 -19.20
C VAL A 17 14.06 -6.88 -19.49
N GLY A 18 13.02 -7.66 -19.79
CA GLY A 18 13.11 -9.10 -19.96
C GLY A 18 12.47 -9.90 -18.84
N ASP A 19 12.39 -9.35 -17.62
CA ASP A 19 11.72 -10.00 -16.50
C ASP A 19 10.23 -10.21 -16.78
N GLN A 20 9.64 -11.21 -16.13
CA GLN A 20 8.23 -11.55 -16.26
C GLN A 20 7.43 -11.15 -15.02
N VAL A 21 6.28 -10.53 -15.22
CA VAL A 21 5.36 -10.11 -14.17
C VAL A 21 4.02 -10.81 -14.32
N GLN A 22 3.29 -10.93 -13.21
CA GLN A 22 1.94 -11.48 -13.21
C GLN A 22 0.92 -10.45 -13.72
N LEU A 23 0.25 -10.77 -14.80
CA LEU A 23 -0.90 -10.04 -15.35
C LEU A 23 -2.19 -10.78 -15.00
N ILE A 24 -3.30 -10.05 -14.93
CA ILE A 24 -4.64 -10.59 -14.76
C ILE A 24 -5.41 -10.38 -16.06
N GLU A 25 -5.67 -11.48 -16.77
CA GLU A 25 -6.49 -11.51 -17.99
C GLU A 25 -7.68 -12.43 -17.76
N THR A 26 -8.91 -11.94 -17.95
CA THR A 26 -10.14 -12.75 -17.83
C THR A 26 -10.18 -13.58 -16.53
N ALA A 27 -9.81 -12.95 -15.41
CA ALA A 27 -9.71 -13.57 -14.07
C ALA A 27 -8.65 -14.69 -13.92
N GLN A 28 -7.73 -14.84 -14.87
CA GLN A 28 -6.59 -15.75 -14.80
C GLN A 28 -5.28 -14.99 -14.66
N VAL A 29 -4.32 -15.59 -13.96
CA VAL A 29 -2.97 -15.05 -13.85
C VAL A 29 -2.16 -15.53 -15.06
N VAL A 30 -1.63 -14.60 -15.85
CA VAL A 30 -0.80 -14.87 -17.03
C VAL A 30 0.54 -14.16 -16.93
N SER A 31 1.52 -14.58 -17.73
CA SER A 31 2.85 -13.96 -17.76
C SER A 31 2.89 -12.78 -18.71
N GLY A 32 3.36 -11.62 -18.23
CA GLY A 32 3.68 -10.45 -19.03
C GLY A 32 5.16 -10.14 -19.01
N LYS A 33 5.78 -9.96 -20.18
CA LYS A 33 7.20 -9.60 -20.28
C LYS A 33 7.40 -8.09 -20.23
N ILE A 34 8.33 -7.62 -19.40
CA ILE A 34 8.70 -6.20 -19.36
C ILE A 34 9.53 -5.87 -20.60
N ILE A 35 8.99 -4.99 -21.46
CA ILE A 35 9.66 -4.53 -22.69
C ILE A 35 10.39 -3.20 -22.52
N ASN A 36 10.06 -2.42 -21.50
CA ASN A 36 10.59 -1.07 -21.28
C ASN A 36 10.34 -0.65 -19.83
N ILE A 37 11.29 0.06 -19.22
CA ILE A 37 11.18 0.63 -17.87
C ILE A 37 11.61 2.09 -17.94
N ARG A 38 10.78 3.00 -17.44
CA ARG A 38 11.08 4.43 -17.40
C ARG A 38 10.61 5.06 -16.09
N PRO A 39 11.47 5.78 -15.36
CA PRO A 39 11.03 6.56 -14.20
C PRO A 39 10.23 7.78 -14.66
N ILE A 40 9.11 8.02 -14.02
CA ILE A 40 8.27 9.21 -14.23
C ILE A 40 8.11 9.96 -12.91
N LYS A 41 8.07 11.30 -12.98
CA LYS A 41 7.72 12.14 -11.83
C LYS A 41 6.27 12.57 -11.97
N GLN A 42 5.45 12.23 -10.99
CA GLN A 42 4.03 12.58 -10.93
C GLN A 42 3.68 13.14 -9.55
N LYS A 43 2.58 13.89 -9.46
CA LYS A 43 2.09 14.47 -8.21
C LYS A 43 1.06 13.53 -7.56
N GLY A 44 1.28 13.19 -6.29
CA GLY A 44 0.38 12.35 -5.50
C GLY A 44 0.63 10.85 -5.68
N PHE A 45 0.30 10.08 -4.65
CA PHE A 45 0.37 8.61 -4.63
C PHE A 45 -0.87 8.06 -3.91
N TYR A 46 -1.35 6.90 -4.32
CA TYR A 46 -2.48 6.22 -3.67
C TYR A 46 -2.21 4.72 -3.56
N ALA A 47 -2.41 4.16 -2.36
CA ALA A 47 -2.17 2.75 -2.05
C ALA A 47 -3.23 2.22 -1.05
N PRO A 48 -4.43 1.85 -1.53
CA PRO A 48 -5.57 1.51 -0.67
C PRO A 48 -5.37 0.17 0.04
N LEU A 49 -5.45 0.13 1.37
CA LEU A 49 -5.27 -1.09 2.15
C LEU A 49 -6.39 -2.13 1.86
N THR A 50 -6.12 -3.06 0.94
CA THR A 50 -7.06 -4.13 0.59
C THR A 50 -7.02 -5.29 1.59
N PRO A 51 -8.12 -6.03 1.79
CA PRO A 51 -8.14 -7.25 2.61
C PRO A 51 -7.06 -8.26 2.25
N SER A 52 -6.86 -8.50 0.96
CA SER A 52 -5.84 -9.41 0.42
C SER A 52 -4.42 -8.86 0.51
N GLY A 53 -4.22 -7.55 0.66
CA GLY A 53 -2.90 -6.91 0.55
C GLY A 53 -2.38 -6.81 -0.89
N THR A 54 -3.19 -7.21 -1.87
CA THR A 54 -2.90 -7.14 -3.31
C THR A 54 -3.87 -6.19 -4.00
N ILE A 55 -3.43 -5.64 -5.14
CA ILE A 55 -4.21 -4.74 -5.98
C ILE A 55 -3.85 -4.99 -7.44
N VAL A 56 -4.83 -4.87 -8.34
CA VAL A 56 -4.61 -4.93 -9.79
C VAL A 56 -4.63 -3.51 -10.34
N ILE A 57 -3.55 -3.10 -10.99
CA ILE A 57 -3.41 -1.77 -11.62
C ILE A 57 -3.07 -2.01 -13.08
N ASP A 58 -3.90 -1.50 -14.00
CA ASP A 58 -3.73 -1.66 -15.45
C ASP A 58 -3.48 -3.12 -15.89
N GLY A 59 -4.18 -4.06 -15.25
CA GLY A 59 -4.04 -5.49 -15.52
C GLY A 59 -2.82 -6.15 -14.87
N VAL A 60 -1.96 -5.42 -14.15
CA VAL A 60 -0.79 -5.97 -13.47
C VAL A 60 -1.09 -6.27 -12.00
N LEU A 61 -0.76 -7.47 -11.54
CA LEU A 61 -0.90 -7.83 -10.13
C LEU A 61 0.22 -7.21 -9.29
N CYS A 62 -0.18 -6.40 -8.32
CA CYS A 62 0.72 -5.64 -7.45
C CYS A 62 0.44 -5.92 -5.97
N SER A 63 1.48 -5.79 -5.15
CA SER A 63 1.31 -5.64 -3.70
C SER A 63 0.83 -4.23 -3.41
N ASN A 64 -0.06 -4.07 -2.43
CA ASN A 64 -0.47 -2.75 -1.94
C ASN A 64 0.54 -2.14 -0.93
N TYR A 65 1.64 -2.85 -0.65
CA TYR A 65 2.73 -2.37 0.20
C TYR A 65 3.87 -1.89 -0.68
N ALA A 66 4.08 -0.58 -0.72
CA ALA A 66 5.15 0.03 -1.52
C ALA A 66 6.53 -0.06 -0.85
N ILE A 67 6.57 -0.08 0.49
CA ILE A 67 7.80 0.07 1.29
C ILE A 67 8.36 -1.27 1.74
N VAL A 68 7.58 -2.35 1.78
CA VAL A 68 7.99 -3.64 2.36
C VAL A 68 7.96 -4.73 1.30
N GLU A 69 9.10 -5.36 1.01
CA GLU A 69 9.19 -6.49 0.06
C GLU A 69 8.55 -7.77 0.61
N ASN A 70 8.70 -8.00 1.92
CA ASN A 70 8.15 -9.19 2.55
C ASN A 70 6.63 -9.04 2.72
N HIS A 71 5.91 -9.52 1.71
CA HIS A 71 4.46 -9.48 1.66
C HIS A 71 3.81 -10.14 2.89
N ALA A 72 4.35 -11.26 3.36
CA ALA A 72 3.84 -11.97 4.54
C ALA A 72 4.03 -11.16 5.82
N LEU A 73 5.17 -10.49 5.98
CA LEU A 73 5.43 -9.62 7.14
C LEU A 73 4.51 -8.39 7.12
N ALA A 74 4.39 -7.73 5.97
CA ALA A 74 3.50 -6.58 5.82
C ALA A 74 2.05 -6.98 6.10
N HIS A 75 1.62 -8.15 5.62
CA HIS A 75 0.30 -8.68 5.88
C HIS A 75 0.08 -8.97 7.38
N LYS A 76 1.08 -9.50 8.11
CA LYS A 76 0.98 -9.74 9.56
C LYS A 76 0.85 -8.45 10.38
N VAL A 77 1.65 -7.43 10.06
CA VAL A 77 1.56 -6.14 10.77
C VAL A 77 0.21 -5.48 10.48
N MET A 78 -0.23 -5.53 9.23
CA MET A 78 -1.50 -4.93 8.82
C MET A 78 -2.72 -5.73 9.27
N SER A 79 -2.60 -7.04 9.50
CA SER A 79 -3.68 -7.84 10.09
C SER A 79 -3.88 -7.51 11.56
N ILE A 80 -2.81 -7.24 12.33
CA ILE A 80 -2.91 -6.72 13.70
C ILE A 80 -3.61 -5.35 13.69
N TYR A 81 -3.19 -4.46 12.79
CA TYR A 81 -3.81 -3.15 12.63
C TYR A 81 -5.30 -3.25 12.27
N ARG A 82 -5.65 -4.14 11.33
CA ARG A 82 -7.04 -4.39 10.92
C ARG A 82 -7.88 -5.01 12.03
N TRP A 83 -7.34 -5.98 12.76
CA TRP A 83 -8.00 -6.56 13.93
C TRP A 83 -8.27 -5.50 14.98
N TRP A 84 -7.28 -4.65 15.25
CA TRP A 84 -7.42 -3.55 16.20
C TRP A 84 -8.48 -2.54 15.77
N ILE A 85 -8.48 -2.12 14.50
CA ILE A 85 -9.52 -1.24 13.95
C ILE A 85 -10.91 -1.87 14.02
N ASN A 86 -11.03 -3.17 13.71
CA ASN A 86 -12.30 -3.88 13.78
C ASN A 86 -12.79 -4.02 15.22
N LEU A 87 -11.90 -4.24 16.18
CA LEU A 87 -12.23 -4.35 17.60
C LEU A 87 -12.64 -3.00 18.19
N VAL A 88 -11.94 -1.93 17.81
CA VAL A 88 -12.14 -0.56 18.29
C VAL A 88 -13.30 0.15 17.54
N GLY A 89 -13.77 -0.44 16.45
CA GLY A 89 -14.86 0.09 15.62
C GLY A 89 -14.40 1.23 14.71
N ALA A 90 -13.87 0.91 13.52
CA ALA A 90 -13.83 1.90 12.44
C ALA A 90 -15.26 2.20 11.98
N PRO A 91 -15.70 3.48 11.99
CA PRO A 91 -16.93 3.84 11.33
C PRO A 91 -16.74 3.64 9.83
N VAL A 92 -17.41 2.61 9.29
CA VAL A 92 -17.65 2.47 7.86
C VAL A 92 -18.39 3.75 7.43
N LEU A 93 -17.74 4.59 6.63
CA LEU A 93 -18.36 5.69 5.88
C LEU A 93 -18.83 6.94 6.67
N SER A 94 -17.99 7.57 7.50
CA SER A 94 -18.27 8.98 7.88
C SER A 94 -17.01 9.84 7.95
N ASN A 95 -17.11 11.07 7.44
CA ASN A 95 -16.09 12.12 7.34
C ASN A 95 -15.55 12.63 8.69
N ARG A 96 -15.43 11.79 9.71
CA ARG A 96 -14.91 12.16 11.04
C ARG A 96 -13.74 11.25 11.38
N LEU A 97 -12.59 11.88 11.62
CA LEU A 97 -11.38 11.23 12.14
C LEU A 97 -11.77 10.27 13.27
N PRO A 98 -11.42 8.97 13.18
CA PRO A 98 -11.64 8.00 14.25
C PRO A 98 -11.17 8.56 15.60
N TRP A 99 -11.88 8.22 16.68
CA TRP A 99 -11.61 8.76 18.02
C TRP A 99 -10.15 8.54 18.47
N VAL A 100 -9.53 7.45 18.02
CA VAL A 100 -8.09 7.19 18.20
C VAL A 100 -7.22 8.28 17.58
N LEU A 101 -7.51 8.72 16.35
CA LEU A 101 -6.77 9.81 15.72
C LEU A 101 -7.00 11.13 16.47
N GLN A 102 -8.17 11.31 17.08
CA GLN A 102 -8.41 12.45 17.96
C GLN A 102 -7.57 12.34 19.25
N VAL A 103 -7.46 11.15 19.86
CA VAL A 103 -6.61 10.93 21.03
C VAL A 103 -5.14 11.16 20.66
N MET A 104 -4.67 10.62 19.54
CA MET A 104 -3.31 10.85 19.05
C MET A 104 -3.04 12.33 18.76
N TYR A 105 -3.98 13.04 18.12
CA TYR A 105 -3.89 14.48 17.88
C TYR A 105 -3.86 15.29 19.18
N ASN A 106 -4.68 14.92 20.17
CA ASN A 106 -4.66 15.58 21.48
C ASN A 106 -3.38 15.27 22.25
N VAL A 107 -2.84 14.06 22.15
CA VAL A 107 -1.55 13.66 22.74
C VAL A 107 -0.40 14.40 22.06
N GLU A 108 -0.40 14.53 20.74
CA GLU A 108 0.57 15.33 19.97
C GLU A 108 0.55 16.80 20.41
N LYS A 109 -0.65 17.38 20.51
CA LYS A 109 -0.85 18.75 20.99
C LYS A 109 -0.38 18.93 22.44
N MET A 110 -0.52 17.90 23.28
CA MET A 110 -0.10 17.91 24.67
C MET A 110 1.41 17.69 24.85
N MET A 111 2.05 16.95 23.94
CA MET A 111 3.49 16.68 23.97
C MET A 111 4.35 17.73 23.23
N GLY A 112 3.73 18.69 22.54
CA GLY A 112 4.45 19.83 21.96
C GLY A 112 5.50 19.44 20.90
N PHE A 113 5.29 18.34 20.17
CA PHE A 113 6.19 17.90 19.10
C PHE A 113 6.07 18.82 17.88
N SER A 114 6.82 19.92 17.92
CA SER A 114 6.77 21.06 17.01
C SER A 114 7.28 20.83 15.57
N ASN A 115 7.40 19.59 15.04
CA ASN A 115 8.04 19.37 13.74
C ASN A 115 7.45 18.29 12.80
N TRP A 116 6.24 17.76 13.05
CA TRP A 116 5.58 16.79 12.14
C TRP A 116 4.44 17.38 11.28
N GLY A 117 4.10 18.66 11.45
CA GLY A 117 3.01 19.34 10.75
C GLY A 117 3.14 19.46 9.22
N THR A 118 4.28 19.08 8.65
CA THR A 118 4.53 19.07 7.20
C THR A 118 4.15 17.75 6.52
N PHE A 119 3.88 16.67 7.24
CA PHE A 119 3.58 15.36 6.64
C PHE A 119 2.09 15.08 6.38
N LEU A 120 1.18 15.78 7.07
CA LEU A 120 -0.28 15.56 6.96
C LEU A 120 -1.01 16.63 6.15
N THR A 121 -0.38 17.76 5.85
CA THR A 121 -0.98 18.87 5.07
C THR A 121 -0.77 18.75 3.56
N SER A 122 -0.02 17.76 3.06
CA SER A 122 0.25 17.59 1.63
C SER A 122 -0.78 16.74 0.87
N TYR A 123 -1.86 16.33 1.52
CA TYR A 123 -2.99 15.61 0.90
C TYR A 123 -4.30 16.37 1.06
N VAL A 124 -4.33 17.60 0.55
CA VAL A 124 -5.55 18.29 0.08
C VAL A 124 -5.22 18.90 -1.28
#